data_AF-A0A1B2HE22-F1
#
_entry.id   AF-A0A1B2HE22-F1
#
_cell.length_a   1.000
_cell.length_b   1.000
_cell.length_c   1.000
_cell.angle_alpha   90.00
_cell.angle_beta   90.00
_cell.angle_gamma   90.00
#
_symmetry.space_group_name_H-M   'P 1'
#
loop_
_entity.id
_entity.type
_entity.pdbx_description
1 polymer ?
#
loop_
_entity_poly.entity_id
_entity_poly.type
_entity_poly.pdbx_seq_one_letter_code
_entity_poly.pdbx_strand_id
1 'polypeptide(L)'
;MSTKTDFYLGRGHDAEWLGSLQWECEPENLLRVPSGRLALTATDEPTYRAAVADLFIVWETEELGRAYPRRTGWPWPWATSHVSSWIVAFDPATRGVFLTVGGGVRWEPLDPREPVEDFGPPDIEAWLREPADPPSVPLPLMRDPATGLPTAAGQCLINPHDTEGEGR
;
A
#
# COMPACT_ATOMS: atom_id res chain seq x y z
N MET A 1 -16.89 7.52 3.87
CA MET A 1 -15.65 7.15 4.58
C MET A 1 -14.54 7.18 3.54
N SER A 2 -13.34 7.70 3.82
CA SER A 2 -12.28 7.76 2.80
C SER A 2 -11.48 6.46 2.78
N THR A 3 -11.46 5.76 1.64
CA THR A 3 -10.65 4.56 1.41
C THR A 3 -9.17 4.92 1.48
N LYS A 4 -8.36 4.02 2.02
CA LYS A 4 -6.90 4.11 2.03
C LYS A 4 -6.32 2.80 1.53
N THR A 5 -5.39 2.88 0.59
CA THR A 5 -4.77 1.70 -0.01
C THR A 5 -3.27 1.84 0.05
N ASP A 6 -2.61 0.91 0.74
CA ASP A 6 -1.15 0.88 0.84
C ASP A 6 -0.57 -0.18 -0.09
N PHE A 7 0.56 0.15 -0.74
CA PHE A 7 1.22 -0.71 -1.72
C PHE A 7 2.57 -1.20 -1.18
N TYR A 8 2.86 -2.48 -1.38
CA TYR A 8 4.01 -3.16 -0.82
C TYR A 8 4.72 -4.06 -1.82
N LEU A 9 6.03 -4.16 -1.68
CA LEU A 9 6.82 -5.26 -2.23
C LEU A 9 7.14 -6.27 -1.11
N GLY A 10 6.82 -7.54 -1.37
CA GLY A 10 6.89 -8.61 -0.39
C GLY A 10 5.70 -8.61 0.57
N ARG A 11 5.65 -9.63 1.42
CA ARG A 11 4.65 -9.77 2.50
C ARG A 11 5.40 -10.02 3.80
N GLY A 12 4.87 -9.52 4.91
CA GLY A 12 5.46 -9.71 6.23
C GLY A 12 6.12 -8.45 6.79
N HIS A 13 6.87 -8.62 7.88
CA HIS A 13 7.52 -7.52 8.60
C HIS A 13 8.60 -6.80 7.79
N ASP A 14 9.22 -7.50 6.83
CA ASP A 14 10.29 -6.97 6.00
C ASP A 14 9.79 -6.45 4.64
N ALA A 15 8.47 -6.38 4.44
CA ALA A 15 7.90 -5.85 3.22
C ALA A 15 8.29 -4.37 3.02
N GLU A 16 8.64 -4.00 1.80
CA GLU A 16 8.95 -2.62 1.45
C GLU A 16 7.66 -1.87 1.11
N TRP A 17 7.33 -0.86 1.90
CA TRP A 17 6.24 0.06 1.56
C TRP A 17 6.63 0.93 0.37
N LEU A 18 5.81 0.92 -0.68
CA LEU A 18 6.03 1.68 -1.92
C LEU A 18 5.29 3.02 -1.92
N GLY A 19 4.21 3.14 -1.16
CA GLY A 19 3.41 4.33 -1.05
C GLY A 19 1.95 4.03 -0.70
N SER A 20 1.16 5.09 -0.56
CA SER A 20 -0.25 5.01 -0.17
C SER A 20 -1.14 5.89 -1.04
N LEU A 21 -2.39 5.48 -1.21
CA LEU A 21 -3.46 6.28 -1.81
C LEU A 21 -4.55 6.60 -0.80
N GLN A 22 -5.29 7.66 -1.06
CA GLN A 22 -6.48 8.06 -0.32
C GLN A 22 -7.64 8.45 -1.25
N TRP A 23 -8.86 8.26 -0.74
CA TRP A 23 -10.18 8.57 -1.35
C TRP A 23 -10.76 7.40 -2.12
N GLU A 24 -10.93 7.48 -3.43
CA GLU A 24 -11.68 6.48 -4.22
C GLU A 24 -10.78 5.29 -4.63
N CYS A 25 -9.89 4.84 -3.74
CA CYS A 25 -8.78 3.94 -4.06
C CYS A 25 -9.04 2.45 -3.75
N GLU A 26 -10.30 2.04 -3.69
CA GLU A 26 -10.68 0.63 -3.64
C GLU A 26 -10.24 -0.14 -4.90
N PRO A 27 -9.93 -1.44 -4.79
CA PRO A 27 -9.45 -2.26 -5.89
C PRO A 27 -10.29 -2.16 -7.19
N GLU A 28 -11.61 -2.01 -7.09
CA GLU A 28 -12.52 -1.86 -8.21
C GLU A 28 -12.24 -0.57 -9.01
N ASN A 29 -11.97 0.53 -8.31
CA ASN A 29 -11.58 1.78 -8.95
C ASN A 29 -10.13 1.75 -9.45
N LEU A 30 -9.23 1.05 -8.74
CA LEU A 30 -7.87 0.82 -9.24
C LEU A 30 -7.88 0.06 -10.58
N LEU A 31 -8.76 -0.94 -10.75
CA LEU A 31 -8.91 -1.66 -12.02
C LEU A 31 -9.39 -0.78 -13.19
N ARG A 32 -10.07 0.34 -12.91
CA ARG A 32 -10.55 1.29 -13.94
C ARG A 32 -9.43 2.19 -14.44
N VAL A 33 -8.34 2.33 -13.68
CA VAL A 33 -7.15 3.10 -14.08
C VAL A 33 -6.14 2.15 -14.75
N PRO A 34 -5.59 2.44 -15.94
CA PRO A 34 -4.66 1.54 -16.62
C PRO A 34 -3.45 1.11 -15.78
N SER A 35 -2.82 2.05 -15.07
CA SER A 35 -1.70 1.77 -14.16
C SER A 35 -2.14 1.01 -12.91
N GLY A 36 -3.34 1.27 -12.38
CA GLY A 36 -3.90 0.49 -11.27
C GLY A 36 -4.21 -0.95 -11.66
N ARG A 37 -4.82 -1.16 -12.83
CA ARG A 37 -5.00 -2.50 -13.41
C ARG A 37 -3.69 -3.24 -13.57
N LEU A 38 -2.67 -2.58 -14.13
CA LEU A 38 -1.35 -3.19 -14.32
C LEU A 38 -0.70 -3.53 -12.97
N ALA A 39 -0.86 -2.70 -11.94
CA ALA A 39 -0.37 -2.98 -10.60
C ALA A 39 -1.09 -4.19 -9.97
N LEU A 40 -2.40 -4.35 -10.18
CA LEU A 40 -3.18 -5.46 -9.62
C LEU A 40 -2.99 -6.79 -10.36
N THR A 41 -2.54 -6.76 -11.62
CA THR A 41 -2.31 -7.96 -12.46
C THR A 41 -0.84 -8.22 -12.78
N ALA A 42 0.08 -7.52 -12.11
CA ALA A 42 1.52 -7.69 -12.33
C ALA A 42 1.98 -9.11 -12.02
N THR A 43 2.87 -9.65 -12.86
CA THR A 43 3.47 -10.98 -12.70
C THR A 43 4.98 -10.93 -12.48
N ASP A 44 5.53 -9.71 -12.42
CA ASP A 44 6.93 -9.44 -12.13
C ASP A 44 7.06 -8.12 -11.36
N GLU A 45 8.12 -8.02 -10.56
CA GLU A 45 8.37 -6.87 -9.69
C GLU A 45 8.61 -5.56 -10.47
N PRO A 46 9.45 -5.52 -11.53
CA PRO A 46 9.66 -4.29 -12.30
C PRO A 46 8.36 -3.69 -12.83
N THR A 47 7.47 -4.53 -13.39
CA THR A 47 6.15 -4.10 -13.85
C THR A 47 5.31 -3.56 -12.69
N TYR A 48 5.27 -4.27 -11.56
CA TYR A 48 4.51 -3.83 -10.38
C TYR A 48 4.98 -2.45 -9.88
N ARG A 49 6.30 -2.29 -9.68
CA ARG A 49 6.88 -1.03 -9.19
C ARG A 49 6.60 0.14 -10.13
N ALA A 50 6.80 -0.07 -11.44
CA ALA A 50 6.52 0.95 -12.45
C ALA A 50 5.04 1.34 -12.46
N ALA A 51 4.14 0.35 -12.43
CA ALA A 51 2.70 0.55 -12.42
C ALA A 51 2.24 1.33 -11.17
N VAL A 52 2.77 1.02 -9.98
CA VAL A 52 2.46 1.77 -8.75
C VAL A 52 2.98 3.21 -8.81
N ALA A 53 4.18 3.42 -9.36
CA ALA A 53 4.72 4.78 -9.53
C ALA A 53 3.88 5.62 -10.49
N ASP A 54 3.49 5.05 -11.64
CA ASP A 54 2.61 5.71 -12.61
C ASP A 54 1.22 5.95 -12.04
N LEU A 55 0.69 5.00 -11.27
CA LEU A 55 -0.58 5.12 -10.57
C LEU A 55 -0.59 6.34 -9.66
N PHE A 56 0.46 6.59 -8.86
CA PHE A 56 0.52 7.77 -8.00
C PHE A 56 0.51 9.10 -8.75
N ILE A 57 1.10 9.14 -9.95
CA ILE A 57 1.04 10.33 -10.81
C ILE A 57 -0.38 10.51 -11.32
N VAL A 58 -0.95 9.47 -11.93
CA VAL A 58 -2.31 9.49 -12.49
C VAL A 58 -3.35 9.86 -11.44
N TRP A 59 -3.23 9.33 -10.23
CA TRP A 59 -4.18 9.54 -9.15
C TRP A 59 -4.32 11.00 -8.74
N GLU A 60 -3.21 11.75 -8.73
CA GLU A 60 -3.21 13.19 -8.46
C GLU A 60 -3.60 14.00 -9.70
N THR A 61 -3.09 13.65 -10.89
CA THR A 61 -3.34 14.43 -12.12
C THR A 61 -4.78 14.36 -12.59
N GLU A 62 -5.46 13.24 -12.37
CA GLU A 62 -6.87 13.01 -12.71
C GLU A 62 -7.81 13.33 -11.54
N GLU A 63 -7.30 13.94 -10.45
CA GLU A 63 -8.07 14.37 -9.28
C GLU A 63 -8.90 13.24 -8.61
N LEU A 64 -8.41 12.00 -8.69
CA LEU A 64 -9.08 10.82 -8.12
C LEU A 64 -8.87 10.70 -6.60
N GLY A 65 -7.85 11.38 -6.07
CA GLY A 65 -7.37 11.10 -4.73
C GLY A 65 -6.19 11.93 -4.26
N ARG A 66 -5.62 11.49 -3.14
CA ARG A 66 -4.24 11.82 -2.77
C ARG A 66 -3.33 10.63 -2.95
N ALA A 67 -2.10 10.89 -3.36
CA ALA A 67 -1.02 9.92 -3.45
C ALA A 67 0.14 10.32 -2.54
N TYR A 68 0.66 9.34 -1.81
CA TYR A 68 1.77 9.47 -0.88
C TYR A 68 2.86 8.48 -1.30
N PRO A 69 3.66 8.81 -2.33
CA PRO A 69 4.75 7.94 -2.73
C PRO A 69 5.77 7.80 -1.61
N ARG A 70 6.52 6.70 -1.54
CA ARG A 70 7.54 6.47 -0.48
C ARG A 70 8.46 7.66 -0.19
N ARG A 71 8.80 8.43 -1.22
CA ARG A 71 9.60 9.66 -1.15
C ARG A 71 8.94 10.83 -0.39
N THR A 72 7.73 10.70 0.12
CA THR A 72 7.10 11.69 1.01
C THR A 72 7.05 11.20 2.46
N GLY A 73 7.52 9.98 2.73
CA GLY A 73 7.41 9.33 4.03
C GLY A 73 5.98 8.89 4.36
N TRP A 74 5.88 8.08 5.40
CA TRP A 74 4.61 7.50 5.84
C TRP A 74 3.58 8.58 6.23
N PRO A 75 2.43 8.66 5.54
CA PRO A 75 1.49 9.77 5.70
C PRO A 75 0.57 9.62 6.92
N TRP A 76 0.46 8.41 7.46
CA TRP A 76 -0.54 8.09 8.46
C TRP A 76 -0.05 8.31 9.90
N PRO A 77 -0.96 8.59 10.86
CA PRO A 77 -0.59 8.77 12.26
C PRO A 77 -0.35 7.44 12.99
N TRP A 78 -0.76 6.31 12.41
CA TRP A 78 -0.67 4.99 13.03
C TRP A 78 0.63 4.25 12.68
N ALA A 79 0.89 3.21 13.47
CA ALA A 79 2.15 2.48 13.45
C ALA A 79 2.32 1.54 12.24
N THR A 80 1.26 1.05 11.61
CA THR A 80 1.35 0.11 10.47
C THR A 80 0.08 0.17 9.62
N SER A 81 0.07 -0.41 8.42
CA SER A 81 -1.05 -0.41 7.47
C SER A 81 -2.33 -1.11 7.94
N HIS A 82 -2.35 -1.69 9.14
CA HIS A 82 -3.48 -2.50 9.60
C HIS A 82 -4.79 -1.73 9.76
N VAL A 83 -4.75 -0.39 9.70
CA VAL A 83 -5.93 0.49 9.73
C VAL A 83 -6.31 1.02 8.34
N SER A 84 -5.53 0.72 7.32
CA SER A 84 -5.84 1.05 5.92
C SER A 84 -6.92 0.13 5.38
N SER A 85 -7.82 0.64 4.54
CA SER A 85 -8.92 -0.13 3.97
C SER A 85 -8.40 -1.33 3.18
N TRP A 86 -7.36 -1.12 2.38
CA TRP A 86 -6.73 -2.15 1.56
C TRP A 86 -5.21 -2.11 1.69
N ILE A 87 -4.60 -3.29 1.59
CA ILE A 87 -3.16 -3.47 1.51
C ILE A 87 -2.89 -4.37 0.32
N VAL A 88 -2.16 -3.87 -0.67
CA VAL A 88 -1.81 -4.58 -1.88
C VAL A 88 -0.31 -4.89 -1.84
N ALA A 89 0.06 -6.14 -2.06
CA ALA A 89 1.44 -6.58 -2.00
C ALA A 89 1.80 -7.44 -3.22
N PHE A 90 2.85 -7.09 -3.95
CA PHE A 90 3.46 -8.04 -4.89
C PHE A 90 4.45 -8.93 -4.15
N ASP A 91 4.29 -10.25 -4.23
CA ASP A 91 5.23 -11.20 -3.64
C ASP A 91 6.17 -11.76 -4.72
N PRO A 92 7.48 -11.43 -4.70
CA PRO A 92 8.45 -11.95 -5.65
C PRO A 92 8.62 -13.48 -5.61
N ALA A 93 8.38 -14.10 -4.45
CA ALA A 93 8.56 -15.55 -4.29
C ALA A 93 7.47 -16.33 -5.06
N THR A 94 6.25 -15.82 -5.09
CA THR A 94 5.13 -16.44 -5.83
C THR A 94 4.85 -15.75 -7.16
N ARG A 95 5.50 -14.61 -7.44
CA ARG A 95 5.32 -13.79 -8.65
C ARG A 95 3.86 -13.38 -8.88
N GLY A 96 3.21 -12.91 -7.83
CA GLY A 96 1.81 -12.53 -7.88
C GLY A 96 1.45 -11.43 -6.90
N VAL A 97 0.34 -10.77 -7.16
CA VAL A 97 -0.21 -9.71 -6.32
C VAL A 97 -1.18 -10.33 -5.32
N PHE A 98 -1.14 -9.84 -4.08
CA PHE A 98 -2.03 -10.22 -3.00
C PHE A 98 -2.72 -8.99 -2.45
N LEU A 99 -3.92 -9.18 -1.91
CA LEU A 99 -4.61 -8.17 -1.15
C LEU A 99 -4.92 -8.64 0.28
N THR A 100 -5.10 -7.68 1.18
CA THR A 100 -5.79 -7.88 2.45
C THR A 100 -6.53 -6.60 2.85
N VAL A 101 -7.54 -6.72 3.70
CA VAL A 101 -8.40 -5.61 4.14
C VAL A 101 -8.07 -5.27 5.59
N GLY A 102 -7.72 -4.02 5.94
CA GLY A 102 -7.55 -3.64 7.35
C GLY A 102 -6.54 -4.47 8.13
N GLY A 103 -5.43 -4.89 7.49
CA GLY A 103 -4.47 -5.84 8.09
C GLY A 103 -5.00 -7.26 8.31
N GLY A 104 -6.29 -7.48 8.00
CA GLY A 104 -7.02 -8.70 7.71
C GLY A 104 -6.79 -9.92 8.60
N VAL A 105 -7.37 -11.04 8.15
CA VAL A 105 -7.11 -12.39 8.70
C VAL A 105 -6.03 -13.11 7.89
N ARG A 106 -5.96 -12.88 6.57
CA ARG A 106 -5.01 -13.51 5.64
C ARG A 106 -4.79 -12.69 4.37
N TRP A 107 -3.80 -13.10 3.58
CA TRP A 107 -3.53 -12.61 2.22
C TRP A 107 -4.34 -13.40 1.19
N GLU A 108 -5.02 -12.70 0.28
CA GLU A 108 -5.73 -13.30 -0.86
C GLU A 108 -4.97 -13.04 -2.15
N PRO A 109 -4.65 -14.08 -2.96
CA PRO A 109 -4.00 -13.88 -4.25
C PRO A 109 -4.97 -13.27 -5.28
N LEU A 110 -4.44 -12.42 -6.14
CA LEU A 110 -5.13 -11.91 -7.32
C LEU A 110 -4.78 -12.74 -8.54
N ASP A 111 -5.79 -13.21 -9.28
CA ASP A 111 -5.56 -13.84 -10.58
C ASP A 111 -5.33 -12.76 -11.64
N PRO A 112 -4.13 -12.70 -12.26
CA PRO A 112 -3.85 -11.71 -13.29
C PRO A 112 -4.68 -11.90 -14.57
N ARG A 113 -5.28 -13.08 -14.79
CA ARG A 113 -6.14 -13.39 -15.96
C ARG A 113 -7.60 -13.04 -15.72
N GLU A 114 -8.04 -13.14 -14.48
CA GLU A 114 -9.40 -12.87 -14.05
C GLU A 114 -9.38 -11.89 -12.86
N PRO A 115 -9.04 -10.61 -13.10
CA PRO A 115 -9.13 -9.60 -12.05
C PRO A 115 -10.61 -9.48 -11.64
N VAL A 116 -10.94 -10.02 -10.48
CA VAL A 116 -12.30 -10.07 -9.94
C VAL A 116 -12.80 -8.63 -9.74
N GLU A 117 -14.03 -8.31 -10.12
CA GLU A 117 -14.60 -6.96 -9.90
C GLU A 117 -15.22 -6.79 -8.51
N ASP A 118 -15.21 -7.84 -7.69
CA ASP A 118 -15.69 -7.88 -6.31
C ASP A 118 -14.54 -8.37 -5.45
N PHE A 119 -13.71 -7.43 -4.99
CA PHE A 119 -12.57 -7.78 -4.17
C PHE A 119 -12.98 -7.84 -2.71
N GLY A 120 -12.51 -8.89 -2.04
CA GLY A 120 -12.76 -9.11 -0.62
C GLY A 120 -13.80 -10.20 -0.34
N PRO A 121 -13.97 -10.57 0.93
CA PRO A 121 -15.07 -11.42 1.35
C PRO A 121 -16.43 -10.76 1.02
N PRO A 122 -17.52 -11.54 0.89
CA PRO A 122 -18.87 -10.99 0.80
C PRO A 122 -19.29 -10.14 2.02
N ASP A 123 -18.49 -10.16 3.09
CA ASP A 123 -18.64 -9.36 4.30
C ASP A 123 -17.29 -8.71 4.68
N ILE A 124 -17.02 -7.53 4.13
CA ILE A 124 -15.79 -6.77 4.39
C ILE A 124 -15.67 -6.40 5.88
N GLU A 125 -16.79 -6.19 6.58
CA GLU A 125 -16.80 -5.88 8.01
C GLU A 125 -16.28 -7.05 8.84
N ALA A 126 -16.58 -8.30 8.44
CA ALA A 126 -16.06 -9.50 9.11
C ALA A 126 -14.53 -9.66 8.99
N TRP A 127 -13.87 -8.92 8.10
CA TRP A 127 -12.42 -8.96 7.90
C TRP A 127 -11.70 -7.72 8.41
N LEU A 128 -12.44 -6.64 8.68
CA LEU A 128 -11.91 -5.50 9.38
C LEU A 128 -11.56 -5.93 10.80
N ARG A 129 -10.29 -5.72 11.17
CA ARG A 129 -9.88 -5.82 12.56
C ARG A 129 -10.26 -4.55 13.30
N GLU A 130 -10.56 -4.69 14.59
CA GLU A 130 -10.60 -3.54 15.48
C GLU A 130 -9.25 -2.80 15.39
N PRO A 131 -9.22 -1.47 15.23
CA PRO A 131 -7.97 -0.71 15.10
C PRO A 131 -6.97 -0.94 16.24
N ALA A 132 -7.47 -1.32 17.42
CA ALA A 132 -6.69 -1.64 18.60
C ALA A 132 -6.06 -3.04 18.59
N ASP A 133 -6.58 -3.95 17.76
CA ASP A 133 -6.04 -5.29 17.61
C ASP A 133 -4.76 -5.28 16.75
N PRO A 134 -3.80 -6.17 17.05
CA PRO A 134 -2.67 -6.38 16.16
C PRO A 134 -3.14 -6.96 14.81
N PRO A 135 -2.46 -6.65 13.69
CA PRO A 135 -2.78 -7.27 12.41
C PRO A 135 -2.60 -8.79 12.47
N SER A 136 -3.46 -9.55 11.76
CA SER A 136 -3.28 -11.01 11.70
C SER A 136 -2.20 -11.41 10.70
N VAL A 137 -2.00 -10.60 9.66
CA VAL A 137 -0.84 -10.76 8.77
C VAL A 137 0.30 -9.86 9.23
N PRO A 138 1.56 -10.33 9.20
CA PRO A 138 2.67 -9.48 9.58
C PRO A 138 2.83 -8.32 8.58
N LEU A 139 3.03 -7.13 9.11
CA LEU A 139 3.23 -5.89 8.36
C LEU A 139 4.43 -5.14 8.94
N PRO A 140 5.13 -4.32 8.14
CA PRO A 140 6.20 -3.49 8.65
C PRO A 140 5.65 -2.44 9.62
N LEU A 141 6.45 -2.14 10.63
CA LEU A 141 6.20 -1.05 11.55
C LEU A 141 6.70 0.24 10.89
N MET A 142 5.80 1.17 10.61
CA MET A 142 6.07 2.45 9.93
C MET A 142 6.35 3.58 10.92
N ARG A 143 5.71 3.54 12.10
CA ARG A 143 6.03 4.41 13.24
C ARG A 143 6.27 3.56 14.49
N ASP A 144 7.23 3.99 15.29
CA ASP A 144 7.48 3.39 16.60
C ASP A 144 6.29 3.69 17.55
N PRO A 145 5.63 2.69 18.15
CA PRO A 145 4.46 2.91 19.00
C PRO A 145 4.75 3.67 20.30
N ALA A 146 5.99 3.64 20.79
CA ALA A 146 6.38 4.30 22.04
C ALA A 146 6.70 5.78 21.82
N THR A 147 7.28 6.13 20.68
CA THR A 147 7.75 7.49 20.38
C THR A 147 6.92 8.23 19.34
N GLY A 148 6.14 7.51 18.54
CA GLY A 148 5.40 8.03 17.39
C GLY A 148 6.27 8.42 16.19
N LEU A 149 7.59 8.27 16.28
CA LEU A 149 8.55 8.65 15.24
C LEU A 149 8.56 7.63 14.08
N PRO A 150 8.83 8.06 12.84
CA PRO A 150 9.00 7.14 11.72
C PRO A 150 10.15 6.16 11.94
N THR A 151 9.90 4.88 11.67
CA THR A 151 10.94 3.83 11.60
C THR A 151 11.68 3.91 10.26
N ALA A 152 12.71 3.08 10.05
CA ALA A 152 13.36 2.94 8.75
C ALA A 152 12.38 2.57 7.60
N ALA A 153 11.33 1.80 7.90
CA ALA A 153 10.33 1.43 6.90
C ALA A 153 9.42 2.62 6.53
N GLY A 154 9.06 3.47 7.50
CA GLY A 154 8.20 4.64 7.31
C GLY A 154 8.94 5.94 6.99
N GLN A 155 10.26 5.94 6.98
CA GLN A 155 11.09 7.08 6.61
C GLN A 155 10.99 7.37 5.11
N CYS A 156 11.07 8.67 4.80
CA CYS A 156 11.22 9.15 3.43
C CYS A 156 12.55 8.66 2.83
N LEU A 157 12.55 8.39 1.51
CA LEU A 157 13.76 8.07 0.76
C LEU A 157 14.79 9.21 0.69
N ILE A 158 14.37 10.44 0.94
CA ILE A 158 15.20 11.63 0.95
C ILE A 158 15.05 12.22 2.36
N ASN A 159 16.13 12.27 3.16
CA ASN A 159 16.00 12.97 4.43
C ASN A 159 15.65 14.44 4.13
N PRO A 160 14.73 15.08 4.86
CA PRO A 160 14.54 16.53 4.77
C PRO A 160 15.80 17.34 5.19
N HIS A 161 16.82 16.66 5.73
CA HIS A 161 18.15 17.21 6.01
C HIS A 161 19.20 16.92 4.92
N ASP A 162 18.88 16.18 3.85
CA ASP A 162 19.83 15.95 2.74
C ASP A 162 19.95 17.15 1.79
N THR A 163 19.31 18.28 2.10
CA THR A 163 19.59 19.58 1.46
C THR A 163 20.53 20.48 2.25
N GLU A 164 21.04 20.05 3.41
CA GLU A 164 22.05 20.81 4.16
C GLU A 164 23.43 20.17 4.02
N GLY A 165 24.14 20.50 2.93
CA GLY A 165 25.60 20.48 2.97
C GLY A 165 26.35 19.97 1.73
N GLU A 166 26.30 20.69 0.62
CA GLU A 166 27.48 20.99 -0.23
C GLU A 166 27.21 22.40 -0.80
N GLY A 167 27.92 23.49 -0.50
CA GLY A 167 29.34 23.61 -0.24
C GLY A 167 30.01 24.36 -1.39
N ARG A 168 29.71 25.66 -1.58
CA ARG A 168 30.64 26.72 -2.02
C ARG A 168 30.00 28.10 -1.96
#